data_AF-W1Y2T5-F1
#
_entry.id   AF-W1Y2T5-F1
#
_cell.length_a   1.000
_cell.length_b   1.000
_cell.length_c   1.000
_cell.angle_alpha   90.00
_cell.angle_beta   90.00
_cell.angle_gamma   90.00
#
_symmetry.space_group_name_H-M   'P 1'
#
loop_
_entity.id
_entity.type
_entity.pdbx_description
1 polymer ?
#
loop_
_entity_poly.entity_id
_entity_poly.type
_entity_poly.pdbx_seq_one_letter_code
_entity_poly.pdbx_strand_id
1 'polypeptide(L)'
;HMAGLFDTFTVAKRGLSVQQGNINTTSHNLANSQTAGYSRQRAVVETTRPFGGMSKFDSCSVGQVGTGAEITSIQRIRDYFIDYQVRSESGTSGYYTQRNET
;
A
#
# COMPACT_ATOMS: atom_id res chain seq x y z
N HIS A 1 -3.34 33.23 11.49
CA HIS A 1 -4.60 32.46 11.40
C HIS A 1 -4.31 31.08 11.98
N MET A 2 -4.75 30.80 13.21
CA MET A 2 -4.44 29.54 13.88
C MET A 2 -5.27 28.43 13.22
N ALA A 3 -4.61 27.40 12.68
CA ALA A 3 -5.23 26.10 12.43
C ALA A 3 -5.68 25.57 13.80
N GLY A 4 -6.92 25.89 14.16
CA GLY A 4 -7.43 25.74 15.52
C GLY A 4 -7.88 24.31 15.75
N LEU A 5 -7.38 23.68 16.82
CA LEU A 5 -7.82 22.45 17.51
C LEU A 5 -8.64 21.40 16.73
N PHE A 6 -9.78 21.76 16.14
CA PHE A 6 -10.61 20.92 15.27
C PHE A 6 -9.86 20.39 14.04
N ASP A 7 -8.98 21.18 13.45
CA ASP A 7 -8.12 20.73 12.34
C ASP A 7 -7.16 19.63 12.82
N THR A 8 -6.53 19.84 13.97
CA THR A 8 -5.65 18.85 14.61
C THR A 8 -6.41 17.57 14.97
N PHE A 9 -7.63 17.70 15.51
CA PHE A 9 -8.48 16.55 15.83
C PHE A 9 -8.89 15.77 14.57
N THR A 10 -9.15 16.49 13.47
CA THR A 10 -9.48 15.88 12.18
C THR A 10 -8.29 15.11 11.61
N VAL A 11 -7.09 15.69 11.67
CA VAL A 11 -5.84 15.02 11.28
C VAL A 11 -5.59 13.79 12.14
N ALA A 12 -5.76 13.90 13.46
CA ALA A 12 -5.61 12.78 14.39
C ALA A 12 -6.61 11.65 14.09
N LYS A 13 -7.88 11.98 13.87
CA LYS A 13 -8.92 11.01 13.48
C LYS A 13 -8.57 10.30 12.18
N ARG A 14 -8.10 11.03 11.17
CA ARG A 14 -7.65 10.44 9.89
C ARG A 14 -6.46 9.52 10.10
N GLY A 15 -5.46 9.94 10.88
CA GLY A 15 -4.31 9.12 11.24
C GLY A 15 -4.72 7.80 11.90
N LEU A 16 -5.62 7.85 12.89
CA LEU A 16 -6.16 6.64 13.53
C LEU A 16 -6.91 5.74 12.54
N SER A 17 -7.71 6.32 11.66
CA SER A 17 -8.43 5.56 10.62
C SER A 17 -7.47 4.84 9.65
N VAL A 18 -6.38 5.50 9.25
CA VAL A 18 -5.33 4.91 8.42
C VAL A 18 -4.66 3.75 9.15
N GLN A 19 -4.29 3.94 10.42
CA GLN A 19 -3.66 2.87 11.18
C GLN A 19 -4.59 1.67 11.38
N GLN A 20 -5.88 1.90 11.60
CA GLN A 20 -6.86 0.82 11.66
C GLN A 20 -6.93 0.03 10.35
N GLY A 21 -6.90 0.70 9.19
CA GLY A 21 -6.87 0.03 7.89
C GLY A 21 -5.58 -0.79 7.66
N ASN A 22 -4.44 -0.29 8.13
CA ASN A 22 -3.17 -1.03 8.11
C ASN A 22 -3.21 -2.30 8.98
N ILE A 23 -3.79 -2.20 10.18
CA ILE A 23 -3.99 -3.34 11.08
C ILE A 23 -4.91 -4.37 10.42
N ASN A 24 -6.02 -3.95 9.83
CA ASN A 24 -6.95 -4.85 9.13
C ASN A 24 -6.27 -5.58 7.96
N THR A 25 -5.45 -4.86 7.17
CA THR A 25 -4.68 -5.47 6.07
C THR A 25 -3.66 -6.49 6.60
N THR A 26 -3.01 -6.17 7.71
CA THR A 26 -2.07 -7.08 8.38
C THR A 26 -2.76 -8.32 8.93
N SER A 27 -3.92 -8.15 9.56
CA SER A 27 -4.76 -9.26 10.04
C SER A 27 -5.21 -10.17 8.89
N HIS A 28 -5.64 -9.58 7.77
CA HIS A 28 -5.99 -10.32 6.56
C HIS A 28 -4.80 -11.11 6.00
N ASN A 29 -3.60 -10.53 6.00
CA ASN A 29 -2.39 -11.24 5.59
C ASN A 29 -2.04 -12.39 6.52
N LEU A 30 -2.17 -12.20 7.83
CA LEU A 30 -1.88 -13.23 8.81
C LEU A 30 -2.85 -14.41 8.67
N ALA A 31 -4.14 -14.13 8.54
CA ALA A 31 -5.18 -15.15 8.35
C ALA A 31 -4.96 -15.99 7.09
N ASN A 32 -4.48 -15.38 6.00
CA ASN A 32 -4.22 -16.06 4.74
C ASN A 32 -2.76 -16.51 4.56
N SER A 33 -1.92 -16.40 5.60
CA SER A 33 -0.50 -16.71 5.51
C SER A 33 -0.22 -18.18 5.19
N GLN A 34 -1.16 -19.09 5.50
CA GLN A 34 -1.04 -20.52 5.24
C GLN A 34 -1.74 -20.95 3.94
N THR A 35 -2.41 -20.03 3.24
CA THR A 35 -3.09 -20.33 1.98
C THR A 35 -2.08 -20.39 0.85
N ALA A 36 -1.90 -21.57 0.25
CA ALA A 36 -1.01 -21.77 -0.88
C ALA A 36 -1.37 -20.80 -2.04
N GLY A 37 -0.37 -20.09 -2.56
CA GLY A 37 -0.55 -19.10 -3.63
C GLY A 37 -1.06 -17.72 -3.17
N TYR A 38 -1.28 -17.49 -1.88
CA TYR A 38 -1.67 -16.17 -1.39
C TYR A 38 -0.50 -15.17 -1.50
N SER A 39 -0.76 -14.03 -2.14
CA SER A 39 0.16 -12.89 -2.17
C SER A 39 -0.24 -11.86 -1.12
N ARG A 40 0.69 -11.52 -0.22
CA ARG A 40 0.48 -10.51 0.83
C ARG A 40 0.07 -9.16 0.25
N GLN A 41 -0.79 -8.45 0.95
CA GLN A 41 -1.29 -7.13 0.57
C GLN A 41 -0.68 -6.03 1.45
N ARG A 42 -0.47 -4.84 0.90
CA ARG A 42 0.02 -3.66 1.62
C ARG A 42 -0.91 -2.49 1.33
N ALA A 43 -1.39 -1.86 2.40
CA ALA A 43 -2.05 -0.58 2.31
C ALA A 43 -1.00 0.50 1.97
N VAL A 44 -1.26 1.25 0.89
CA VAL A 44 -0.47 2.40 0.49
C VAL A 44 -1.12 3.63 1.09
N VAL A 45 -0.32 4.37 1.87
CA VAL A 45 -0.76 5.58 2.56
C VAL A 45 -0.18 6.77 1.85
N GLU A 46 -1.02 7.73 1.48
CA GLU A 46 -0.60 8.99 0.86
C GLU A 46 -1.16 10.18 1.65
N THR A 47 -0.43 11.30 1.58
CA THR A 47 -0.83 12.54 2.24
C THR A 47 -1.99 13.18 1.49
N THR A 48 -3.03 13.59 2.20
CA THR A 48 -4.15 14.30 1.60
C THR A 48 -3.72 15.70 1.17
N ARG A 49 -4.37 16.24 0.12
CA ARG A 49 -4.04 17.56 -0.41
C ARG A 49 -4.15 18.64 0.69
N PRO A 50 -3.10 19.45 0.92
CA PRO A 50 -3.12 20.46 1.97
C PRO A 50 -4.15 21.56 1.67
N PHE A 51 -4.67 22.20 2.72
CA PHE A 51 -5.54 23.37 2.56
C PHE A 51 -4.67 24.57 2.18
N GLY A 52 -4.60 24.85 0.90
CA GLY A 52 -4.21 26.15 0.43
C GLY A 52 -4.38 26.25 -1.07
N GLY A 53 -5.48 26.93 -1.38
CA GLY A 53 -5.88 27.30 -2.71
C GLY A 53 -7.38 27.56 -2.68
N MET A 54 -7.78 28.83 -2.73
CA MET A 54 -9.20 29.21 -2.85
C MET A 54 -9.80 28.75 -4.20
N SER A 55 -8.97 28.16 -5.08
CA SER A 55 -9.30 27.69 -6.41
C SER A 55 -8.51 26.42 -6.77
N LYS A 56 -9.08 25.58 -7.65
CA LYS A 56 -8.44 24.38 -8.25
C LYS A 56 -7.10 24.69 -8.95
N PHE A 57 -6.85 25.96 -9.27
CA PHE A 57 -5.70 26.47 -10.03
C PHE A 57 -4.69 27.26 -9.17
N ASP A 58 -4.93 27.35 -7.86
CA ASP A 58 -4.05 28.11 -6.99
C ASP A 58 -2.81 27.26 -6.64
N SER A 59 -1.62 27.82 -6.89
CA SER A 59 -0.35 27.15 -6.62
C SER A 59 -0.18 26.98 -5.11
N CYS A 60 0.02 25.72 -4.69
CA CYS A 60 0.24 25.35 -3.31
C CYS A 60 1.50 26.02 -2.73
N SER A 61 1.37 27.23 -2.19
CA SER A 61 2.49 28.01 -1.62
C SER A 61 3.01 27.40 -0.31
N VAL A 62 4.28 27.64 0.02
CA VAL A 62 4.95 27.18 1.23
C VAL A 62 4.24 27.70 2.49
N GLY A 63 3.98 26.82 3.48
CA GLY A 63 3.33 27.17 4.74
C GLY A 63 1.90 26.65 4.95
N GLN A 64 1.44 25.67 4.15
CA GLN A 64 0.09 25.11 4.30
C GLN A 64 -0.04 24.14 5.47
N VAL A 65 -1.27 24.08 6.00
CA VAL A 65 -1.67 23.12 7.02
C VAL A 65 -1.98 21.79 6.33
N GLY A 66 -1.18 20.76 6.64
CA GLY A 66 -1.40 19.40 6.15
C GLY A 66 -2.71 18.83 6.67
N THR A 67 -3.49 18.20 5.79
CA THR A 67 -4.84 17.68 6.09
C THR A 67 -4.85 16.22 6.55
N GLY A 68 -3.68 15.65 6.80
CA GLY A 68 -3.46 14.27 7.24
C GLY A 68 -3.06 13.34 6.10
N ALA A 69 -3.39 12.05 6.28
CA ALA A 69 -3.10 11.00 5.32
C ALA A 69 -4.31 10.06 5.19
N GLU A 70 -4.39 9.36 4.06
CA GLU A 70 -5.42 8.37 3.77
C GLU A 70 -4.81 7.14 3.06
N ILE A 71 -5.50 6.01 3.13
CA ILE A 71 -5.11 4.82 2.37
C ILE A 71 -5.65 4.99 0.94
N THR A 72 -4.77 5.09 -0.05
CA THR A 72 -5.16 5.30 -1.46
C THR A 72 -5.43 3.99 -2.18
N SER A 73 -4.64 2.96 -1.90
CA SER A 73 -4.79 1.67 -2.54
C SER A 73 -4.26 0.53 -1.67
N ILE A 74 -4.77 -0.67 -1.88
CA ILE A 74 -4.22 -1.89 -1.31
C ILE A 74 -3.53 -2.64 -2.45
N GLN A 75 -2.20 -2.69 -2.41
CA GLN A 75 -1.38 -3.31 -3.44
C GLN A 75 -0.92 -4.70 -2.99
N ARG A 76 -0.93 -5.67 -3.93
CA ARG A 76 -0.32 -6.98 -3.68
C ARG A 76 1.19 -6.88 -3.82
N ILE A 77 1.93 -7.35 -2.83
CA ILE A 77 3.38 -7.47 -2.92
C ILE A 77 3.70 -8.80 -3.58
N ARG A 78 4.23 -8.75 -4.81
CA ARG A 78 4.90 -9.85 -5.47
C ARG A 78 6.38 -9.52 -5.60
N ASP A 79 7.23 -10.50 -5.36
CA ASP A 79 8.67 -10.36 -5.52
C ASP A 79 9.06 -10.83 -6.92
N TYR A 80 9.33 -9.87 -7.82
CA TYR A 80 9.68 -10.16 -9.21
C TYR A 80 10.96 -10.99 -9.35
N PHE A 81 11.90 -10.87 -8.41
CA PHE A 81 13.14 -11.63 -8.45
C PHE A 81 12.88 -13.11 -8.15
N ILE A 82 12.08 -13.38 -7.11
CA ILE A 82 11.66 -14.73 -6.75
C ILE A 82 10.77 -15.33 -7.85
N ASP A 83 9.84 -14.55 -8.41
CA ASP A 83 9.01 -14.98 -9.54
C ASP A 83 9.86 -15.38 -10.76
N TYR A 84 10.93 -14.63 -11.05
CA TYR A 84 11.85 -14.94 -12.15
C TYR A 84 12.63 -16.24 -11.89
N GLN A 85 13.18 -16.40 -10.68
CA GLN A 85 13.88 -17.62 -10.30
C GLN A 85 12.96 -18.84 -10.37
N VAL A 86 11.76 -18.77 -9.80
CA VAL A 86 10.78 -19.86 -9.85
C VAL A 86 10.43 -20.24 -11.29
N ARG A 87 10.23 -19.26 -12.19
CA ARG A 87 9.98 -19.53 -13.61
C ARG A 87 11.17 -20.18 -14.31
N SER A 88 12.38 -19.69 -14.07
CA SER A 88 13.61 -20.22 -14.66
C SER A 88 13.85 -21.68 -14.22
N GLU A 89 13.71 -21.95 -12.92
CA GLU A 89 13.85 -23.30 -12.35
C GLU A 89 12.73 -24.22 -12.84
N SER A 90 11.49 -23.74 -12.93
CA SER A 90 10.36 -24.52 -13.46
C SER A 90 10.56 -24.88 -14.93
N GLY A 91 11.08 -23.95 -15.76
CA GLY A 91 11.39 -24.21 -17.16
C GLY A 91 12.53 -25.23 -17.32
N THR A 92 13.56 -25.11 -16.48
CA THR A 92 14.70 -26.05 -16.44
C THR A 92 14.25 -27.45 -16.00
N SER A 93 13.47 -27.55 -14.93
CA SER A 93 12.87 -28.81 -14.44
C SER A 93 11.95 -29.45 -15.48
N GLY A 94 11.11 -28.66 -16.17
CA GLY A 94 10.26 -29.14 -17.25
C GLY A 94 11.06 -29.72 -18.42
N TYR A 95 12.16 -29.07 -18.82
CA TYR A 95 13.06 -29.58 -19.85
C TYR A 95 13.70 -30.93 -19.46
N TYR A 96 14.18 -31.08 -18.22
CA TYR A 96 14.76 -32.34 -17.75
C TYR A 96 13.73 -33.45 -17.60
N THR A 97 12.52 -33.13 -17.14
CA THR A 97 11.41 -34.10 -17.08
C THR A 97 11.06 -34.60 -18.48
N GLN A 98 10.88 -33.69 -19.44
CA GLN A 98 10.56 -34.05 -20.83
C GLN A 98 11.67 -34.89 -21.49
N ARG A 99 12.93 -34.64 -21.16
CA ARG A 99 14.07 -35.40 -21.67
C ARG A 99 14.23 -36.78 -21.03
N ASN A 100 13.74 -36.97 -19.81
CA ASN A 100 13.71 -38.28 -19.15
C ASN A 100 12.50 -39.14 -19.60
N GLU A 101 11.46 -38.50 -20.12
CA GLU A 101 10.27 -39.18 -20.68
C GLU A 101 10.44 -39.60 -22.15
N THR A 102 11.52 -39.16 -22.83
CA THR A 102 11.92 -39.58 -24.19
C THR A 102 13.12 -40.51 -24.16
#